data_AF-A0AAD8RE43-F1
#
_entry.id   AF-A0AAD8RE43-F1
#
_cell.length_a   1.000
_cell.length_b   1.000
_cell.length_c   1.000
_cell.angle_alpha   90.00
_cell.angle_beta   90.00
_cell.angle_gamma   90.00
#
_symmetry.space_group_name_H-M   'P 1'
#
loop_
_entity.id
_entity.type
_entity.pdbx_description
1 polymer ?
#
loop_
_entity_poly.entity_id
_entity_poly.type
_entity_poly.pdbx_seq_one_letter_code
_entity_poly.pdbx_strand_id
1 'polypeptide(L)'
;MAAADLGTAEWERSKISNQDLNLLKKLGISKKPKALCFPSEESYPAPPMGYRPMIKDLLRIGAQFVGYREYANKTEEKLAEANERANTLAQQLEHSEEALKKAELDAIEARAEADKAKADAAGVEDLKKKLHTAETSLSDHIAAQSAREEALLKRIRTQSRRFVSSQQTIDWAKVGDTEQIEESRWKSLIKAAKPNTKKILAYLGIQPSATPSSSKPEV
;
A
#
# COMPACT_ATOMS: atom_id res chain seq x y z
N MET A 1 113.29 -54.10 36.93
CA MET A 1 113.33 -52.62 37.08
C MET A 1 113.22 -51.99 35.70
N ALA A 2 112.44 -50.90 35.62
CA ALA A 2 112.19 -49.99 34.48
C ALA A 2 111.44 -50.59 33.26
N ALA A 3 110.50 -49.93 32.59
CA ALA A 3 109.71 -48.72 32.83
C ALA A 3 108.45 -48.84 31.92
N ALA A 4 107.33 -48.30 32.37
CA ALA A 4 106.06 -48.29 31.65
C ALA A 4 106.12 -47.41 30.39
N ASP A 5 105.45 -47.83 29.32
CA ASP A 5 105.03 -46.91 28.26
C ASP A 5 103.57 -47.23 27.88
N LEU A 6 102.69 -46.30 28.27
CA LEU A 6 101.25 -46.33 28.03
C LEU A 6 101.00 -45.84 26.60
N GLY A 7 100.92 -46.79 25.67
CA GLY A 7 100.52 -46.54 24.28
C GLY A 7 99.04 -46.13 24.18
N THR A 8 98.80 -44.83 24.21
CA THR A 8 97.85 -44.08 23.36
C THR A 8 96.61 -44.85 22.88
N ALA A 9 95.55 -44.85 23.69
CA ALA A 9 94.19 -45.07 23.18
C ALA A 9 93.83 -43.90 22.25
N GLU A 10 93.68 -44.17 20.96
CA GLU A 10 93.32 -43.19 19.94
C GLU A 10 91.89 -42.69 20.18
N TRP A 11 91.79 -41.44 20.64
CA TRP A 11 90.53 -40.72 20.78
C TRP A 11 90.06 -40.35 19.37
N GLU A 12 89.02 -41.01 18.87
CA GLU A 12 88.36 -40.61 17.62
C GLU A 12 87.79 -39.19 17.78
N ARG A 13 88.47 -38.21 17.18
CA ARG A 13 88.02 -36.82 17.14
C ARG A 13 86.85 -36.75 16.17
N SER A 14 85.62 -36.66 16.70
CA SER A 14 84.44 -36.37 15.88
C SER A 14 84.68 -35.13 15.00
N LYS A 15 84.40 -35.25 13.70
CA LYS A 15 84.56 -34.18 12.71
C LYS A 15 83.58 -33.04 12.98
N ILE A 16 84.02 -32.01 13.70
CA ILE A 16 83.29 -30.74 13.84
C ILE A 16 83.27 -30.03 12.47
N SER A 17 82.10 -29.55 12.04
CA SER A 17 81.94 -28.78 10.80
C SER A 17 82.67 -27.44 10.88
N ASN A 18 83.20 -26.96 9.74
CA ASN A 18 83.87 -25.65 9.67
C ASN A 18 82.94 -24.47 10.03
N GLN A 19 81.62 -24.63 9.92
CA GLN A 19 80.66 -23.61 10.35
C GLN A 19 80.58 -23.49 11.88
N ASP A 20 80.56 -24.62 12.58
CA ASP A 20 80.49 -24.67 14.06
C ASP A 20 81.79 -24.13 14.69
N LEU A 21 82.93 -24.40 14.06
CA LEU A 21 84.23 -23.87 14.48
C LEU A 21 84.29 -22.34 14.44
N ASN A 22 83.66 -21.71 13.45
CA ASN A 22 83.61 -20.25 13.34
C ASN A 22 82.65 -19.61 14.36
N LEU A 23 81.54 -20.28 14.69
CA LEU A 23 80.63 -19.86 15.76
C LEU A 23 81.32 -19.92 17.13
N LEU A 24 82.03 -21.02 17.42
CA LEU A 24 82.77 -21.20 18.68
C LEU A 24 83.94 -20.22 18.85
N LYS A 25 84.54 -19.76 17.75
CA LYS A 25 85.52 -18.67 17.75
C LYS A 25 84.87 -17.32 18.07
N LYS A 26 83.72 -17.00 17.46
CA LYS A 26 82.99 -15.74 17.73
C LYS A 26 82.50 -15.65 19.17
N LEU A 27 82.13 -16.77 19.78
CA LEU A 27 81.68 -16.85 21.18
C LEU A 27 82.85 -16.92 22.19
N GLY A 28 84.11 -16.93 21.74
CA GLY A 28 85.30 -16.94 22.60
C GLY A 28 85.64 -18.28 23.28
N ILE A 29 84.91 -19.35 22.95
CA ILE A 29 84.97 -20.66 23.63
C ILE A 29 86.17 -21.50 23.13
N SER A 30 86.63 -21.26 21.89
CA SER A 30 87.69 -22.07 21.24
C SER A 30 89.14 -21.85 21.74
N LYS A 31 89.40 -20.94 22.70
CA LYS A 31 90.77 -20.64 23.18
C LYS A 31 91.39 -21.76 24.03
N LYS A 32 90.65 -22.81 24.37
CA LYS A 32 91.13 -23.95 25.16
C LYS A 32 90.83 -25.25 24.39
N PRO A 33 91.85 -25.96 23.86
CA PRO A 33 91.64 -27.19 23.06
C PRO A 33 91.04 -28.37 23.85
N LYS A 34 90.72 -28.19 25.14
CA LYS A 34 90.07 -29.18 26.02
C LYS A 34 88.68 -28.76 26.54
N ALA A 35 88.11 -27.64 26.07
CA ALA A 35 86.88 -27.09 26.67
C ALA A 35 85.57 -27.59 26.05
N LEU A 36 85.61 -28.24 24.89
CA LEU A 36 84.43 -28.83 24.24
C LEU A 36 84.54 -30.36 24.28
N CYS A 37 84.20 -30.94 25.43
CA CYS A 37 83.84 -32.35 25.51
C CYS A 37 82.31 -32.40 25.47
N PHE A 38 81.74 -32.91 24.38
CA PHE A 38 80.33 -33.29 24.40
C PHE A 38 80.23 -34.59 25.20
N PRO A 39 79.45 -34.64 26.29
CA PRO A 39 79.23 -35.88 27.00
C PRO A 39 78.47 -36.84 26.07
N SER A 40 78.94 -38.08 25.90
CA SER A 40 78.15 -39.15 25.28
C SER A 40 76.91 -39.44 26.12
N GLU A 41 75.92 -40.15 25.55
CA GLU A 41 74.59 -40.40 26.14
C GLU A 41 74.58 -41.01 27.56
N GLU A 42 75.72 -41.48 28.07
CA GLU A 42 75.89 -42.01 29.43
C GLU A 42 76.36 -40.98 30.48
N SER A 43 76.61 -39.72 30.08
CA SER A 43 77.14 -38.68 30.98
C SER A 43 76.11 -37.57 31.24
N TYR A 44 74.90 -37.98 31.61
CA TYR A 44 74.07 -37.21 32.53
C TYR A 44 74.13 -37.91 33.88
N PRO A 45 74.50 -37.24 34.99
CA PRO A 45 74.22 -37.83 36.29
C PRO A 45 72.72 -38.07 36.34
N ALA A 46 72.31 -39.33 36.47
CA ALA A 46 70.91 -39.66 36.68
C ALA A 46 70.43 -38.77 37.84
N PRO A 47 69.40 -37.93 37.65
CA PRO A 47 69.03 -36.95 38.66
C PRO A 47 68.77 -37.71 39.96
N PRO A 48 69.25 -37.20 41.12
CA PRO A 48 69.11 -37.89 42.39
C PRO A 48 67.66 -38.32 42.56
N MET A 49 67.42 -39.57 42.98
CA MET A 49 66.12 -40.25 42.95
C MET A 49 64.94 -39.43 43.53
N GLY A 50 65.22 -38.45 44.40
CA GLY A 50 64.23 -37.51 44.94
C GLY A 50 63.67 -36.45 43.98
N TYR A 51 64.30 -36.17 42.83
CA TYR A 51 63.82 -35.18 41.84
C TYR A 51 62.91 -35.77 40.75
N ARG A 52 62.97 -37.09 40.53
CA ARG A 52 62.14 -37.78 39.54
C ARG A 52 60.63 -37.70 39.82
N PRO A 53 60.14 -37.79 41.08
CA PRO A 53 58.73 -37.60 41.39
C PRO A 53 58.25 -36.19 41.06
N MET A 54 59.03 -35.17 41.44
CA MET A 54 58.67 -33.77 41.25
C MET A 54 58.55 -33.36 39.77
N ILE A 55 59.43 -33.89 38.91
CA ILE A 55 59.36 -33.65 37.45
C ILE A 55 58.13 -34.34 36.85
N LYS A 56 57.78 -35.55 37.30
CA LYS A 56 56.57 -36.26 36.85
C LYS A 56 55.29 -35.52 37.27
N ASP A 57 55.26 -34.99 38.48
CA ASP A 57 54.12 -34.21 38.97
C ASP A 57 53.96 -32.88 38.22
N LEU A 58 55.07 -32.19 37.92
CA LEU A 58 55.03 -30.96 37.12
C LEU A 58 54.53 -31.20 35.68
N LEU A 59 54.99 -32.28 35.04
CA LEU A 59 54.50 -32.70 33.72
C LEU A 59 53.02 -33.09 33.75
N ARG A 60 52.57 -33.76 34.82
CA ARG A 60 51.16 -34.13 35.02
C ARG A 60 50.27 -32.90 35.21
N ILE A 61 50.71 -31.93 36.01
CA ILE A 61 49.99 -30.66 36.21
C ILE A 61 49.96 -29.86 34.88
N GLY A 62 51.09 -29.78 34.17
CA GLY A 62 51.15 -29.12 32.86
C GLY A 62 50.18 -29.73 31.84
N ALA A 63 50.10 -31.07 31.77
CA ALA A 63 49.15 -31.76 30.88
C ALA A 63 47.68 -31.48 31.23
N GLN A 64 47.35 -31.36 32.52
CA GLN A 64 46.00 -30.98 32.96
C GLN A 64 45.66 -29.54 32.53
N PHE A 65 46.58 -28.60 32.67
CA PHE A 65 46.38 -27.21 32.23
C PHE A 65 46.16 -27.09 30.72
N VAL A 66 46.88 -27.89 29.91
CA VAL A 66 46.65 -27.95 28.45
C VAL A 66 45.24 -28.46 28.15
N GLY A 67 44.78 -29.52 28.83
CA GLY A 67 43.41 -30.04 28.67
C GLY A 67 42.33 -29.02 29.05
N TYR A 68 42.50 -28.28 30.15
CA TYR A 68 41.57 -27.22 30.56
C TYR A 68 41.55 -26.06 29.56
N ARG A 69 42.70 -25.68 29.00
CA ARG A 69 42.78 -24.64 27.97
C ARG A 69 42.06 -25.04 26.70
N GLU A 70 42.23 -26.28 26.24
CA GLU A 70 41.50 -26.79 25.07
C GLU A 70 39.99 -26.85 25.32
N TYR A 71 39.58 -27.24 26.53
CA TYR A 71 38.17 -27.24 26.92
C TYR A 71 37.60 -25.81 26.93
N ALA A 72 38.31 -24.85 27.54
CA ALA A 72 37.91 -23.44 27.57
C ALA A 72 37.77 -22.86 26.15
N ASN A 73 38.75 -23.09 25.27
CA ASN A 73 38.70 -22.65 23.88
C ASN A 73 37.49 -23.26 23.14
N LYS A 74 37.22 -24.55 23.32
CA LYS A 74 36.04 -25.21 22.72
C LYS A 74 34.72 -24.64 23.24
N THR A 75 34.67 -24.23 24.51
CA THR A 75 33.46 -23.58 25.06
C THR A 75 33.28 -22.15 24.54
N GLU A 76 34.37 -21.41 24.36
CA GLU A 76 34.34 -20.07 23.75
C GLU A 76 33.90 -20.13 22.27
N GLU A 77 34.42 -21.10 21.52
CA GLU A 77 34.03 -21.33 20.12
C GLU A 77 32.52 -21.67 20.01
N LYS A 78 32.02 -22.56 20.87
CA LYS A 78 30.58 -22.88 20.93
C LYS A 78 29.72 -21.68 21.31
N LEU A 79 30.19 -20.82 22.20
CA LEU A 79 29.50 -19.59 22.58
C LEU A 79 29.49 -18.60 21.41
N ALA A 80 30.60 -18.47 20.67
CA ALA A 80 30.68 -17.64 19.48
C ALA A 80 29.71 -18.13 18.39
N GLU A 81 29.71 -19.43 18.09
CA GLU A 81 28.76 -20.03 17.14
C GLU A 81 27.30 -19.83 17.55
N ALA A 82 26.98 -20.00 18.84
CA ALA A 82 25.64 -19.79 19.35
C ALA A 82 25.21 -18.32 19.20
N ASN A 83 26.13 -17.38 19.43
CA ASN A 83 25.87 -15.95 19.30
C ASN A 83 25.68 -15.55 17.83
N GLU A 84 26.47 -16.09 16.90
CA GLU A 84 26.27 -15.89 15.46
C GLU A 84 24.91 -16.43 15.01
N ARG A 85 24.53 -17.64 15.44
CA ARG A 85 23.21 -18.20 15.15
C ARG A 85 22.09 -17.32 15.70
N ALA A 86 22.21 -16.83 16.94
CA ALA A 86 21.25 -15.92 17.53
C ALA A 86 21.10 -14.63 16.71
N ASN A 87 22.20 -14.05 16.24
CA ASN A 87 22.17 -12.85 15.38
C ASN A 87 21.49 -13.13 14.03
N THR A 88 21.79 -14.27 13.39
CA THR A 88 21.14 -14.63 12.12
C THR A 88 19.63 -14.83 12.28
N LEU A 89 19.19 -15.44 13.38
CA LEU A 89 17.78 -15.60 13.68
C LEU A 89 17.10 -14.27 13.97
N ALA A 90 17.77 -13.35 14.68
CA ALA A 90 17.26 -12.00 14.93
C ALA A 90 17.02 -11.23 13.62
N GLN A 91 17.97 -11.29 12.67
CA GLN A 91 17.83 -10.67 11.35
C GLN A 91 16.69 -11.29 10.54
N GLN A 92 16.54 -12.61 10.58
CA GLN A 92 15.43 -13.30 9.91
C GLN A 92 14.07 -12.91 10.50
N LEU A 93 13.98 -12.78 11.82
CA LEU A 93 12.76 -12.31 12.49
C LEU A 93 12.41 -10.89 12.07
N GLU A 94 13.38 -9.97 12.09
CA GLU A 94 13.18 -8.58 11.66
C GLU A 94 12.65 -8.51 10.22
N HIS A 95 13.28 -9.21 9.28
CA HIS A 95 12.80 -9.26 7.90
C HIS A 95 11.40 -9.89 7.77
N SER A 96 11.10 -10.92 8.57
CA SER A 96 9.77 -11.53 8.57
C SER A 96 8.70 -10.60 9.13
N GLU A 97 9.02 -9.80 10.16
CA GLU A 97 8.12 -8.81 10.73
C GLU A 97 7.86 -7.65 9.76
N GLU A 98 8.89 -7.19 9.06
CA GLU A 98 8.75 -6.19 8.00
C GLU A 98 7.85 -6.69 6.87
N ALA A 99 8.04 -7.94 6.44
CA ALA A 99 7.21 -8.57 5.42
C ALA A 99 5.75 -8.70 5.89
N LEU A 100 5.51 -9.05 7.16
CA LEU A 100 4.17 -9.12 7.75
C LEU A 100 3.51 -7.74 7.80
N LYS A 101 4.23 -6.71 8.26
CA LYS A 101 3.71 -5.31 8.28
C LYS A 101 3.31 -4.84 6.89
N LYS A 102 4.14 -5.14 5.88
CA LYS A 102 3.83 -4.81 4.49
C LYS A 102 2.58 -5.55 4.00
N ALA A 103 2.50 -6.86 4.23
CA ALA A 103 1.35 -7.66 3.84
C ALA A 103 0.05 -7.22 4.55
N GLU A 104 0.15 -6.76 5.81
CA GLU A 104 -0.97 -6.21 6.55
C GLU A 104 -1.47 -4.89 5.95
N LEU A 105 -0.55 -3.99 5.58
CA LEU A 105 -0.91 -2.74 4.89
C LEU A 105 -1.58 -3.01 3.53
N ASP A 106 -1.01 -3.91 2.72
CA ASP A 106 -1.58 -4.31 1.43
C ASP A 106 -2.98 -4.91 1.61
N ALA A 107 -3.20 -5.69 2.67
CA ALA A 107 -4.50 -6.27 2.99
C ALA A 107 -5.53 -5.21 3.44
N ILE A 108 -5.10 -4.18 4.18
CA ILE A 108 -5.96 -3.06 4.58
C ILE A 108 -6.38 -2.26 3.34
N GLU A 109 -5.44 -1.94 2.45
CA GLU A 109 -5.71 -1.22 1.20
C GLU A 109 -6.68 -2.00 0.30
N ALA A 110 -6.44 -3.29 0.10
CA ALA A 110 -7.32 -4.15 -0.68
C ALA A 110 -8.74 -4.24 -0.10
N ARG A 111 -8.88 -4.25 1.24
CA ARG A 111 -10.20 -4.21 1.90
C ARG A 111 -10.90 -2.89 1.68
N ALA A 112 -10.19 -1.77 1.81
CA ALA A 112 -10.75 -0.43 1.58
C ALA A 112 -11.22 -0.27 0.13
N GLU A 113 -10.45 -0.75 -0.85
CA GLU A 113 -10.84 -0.75 -2.26
C GLU A 113 -12.06 -1.63 -2.51
N ALA A 114 -12.10 -2.83 -1.93
CA ALA A 114 -13.24 -3.73 -2.06
C ALA A 114 -14.54 -3.12 -1.47
N ASP A 115 -14.45 -2.42 -0.34
CA ASP A 115 -15.62 -1.79 0.27
C ASP A 115 -16.09 -0.56 -0.52
N LYS A 116 -15.16 0.21 -1.11
CA LYS A 116 -15.51 1.26 -2.07
C LYS A 116 -16.22 0.68 -3.31
N ALA A 117 -15.69 -0.39 -3.89
CA ALA A 117 -16.30 -1.05 -5.05
C ALA A 117 -17.70 -1.60 -4.74
N LYS A 118 -17.94 -2.13 -3.53
CA LYS A 118 -19.29 -2.54 -3.10
C LYS A 118 -20.25 -1.35 -2.97
N ALA A 119 -19.79 -0.22 -2.43
CA ALA A 119 -20.60 0.99 -2.33
C ALA A 119 -20.98 1.53 -3.72
N ASP A 120 -20.01 1.55 -4.64
CA ASP A 120 -20.25 1.96 -6.03
C ASP A 120 -21.22 1.01 -6.74
N ALA A 121 -21.08 -0.31 -6.55
CA ALA A 121 -22.00 -1.30 -7.09
C ALA A 121 -23.43 -1.15 -6.56
N ALA A 122 -23.59 -0.87 -5.26
CA ALA A 122 -24.90 -0.58 -4.66
C ALA A 122 -25.53 0.69 -5.28
N GLY A 123 -24.72 1.74 -5.46
CA GLY A 123 -25.16 2.97 -6.13
C GLY A 123 -25.63 2.74 -7.57
N VAL A 124 -24.93 1.88 -8.33
CA VAL A 124 -25.31 1.51 -9.70
C VAL A 124 -26.64 0.78 -9.74
N GLU A 125 -26.89 -0.16 -8.82
CA GLU A 125 -28.17 -0.87 -8.75
C GLU A 125 -29.35 0.06 -8.43
N ASP A 126 -29.15 1.04 -7.55
CA ASP A 126 -30.18 2.04 -7.27
C ASP A 126 -30.45 2.96 -8.46
N LEU A 127 -29.42 3.32 -9.24
CA LEU A 127 -29.59 4.06 -10.49
C LEU A 127 -30.35 3.23 -11.53
N LYS A 128 -30.08 1.93 -11.66
CA LYS A 128 -30.83 1.04 -12.56
C LYS A 128 -32.31 0.96 -12.20
N LYS A 129 -32.65 0.85 -10.91
CA LYS A 129 -34.06 0.86 -10.46
C LYS A 129 -34.76 2.17 -10.81
N LYS A 130 -34.09 3.31 -10.61
CA LYS A 130 -34.62 4.63 -10.98
C LYS A 130 -34.81 4.75 -12.49
N LEU A 131 -33.86 4.25 -13.28
CA LEU A 131 -33.95 4.23 -14.74
C LEU A 131 -35.17 3.42 -15.18
N HIS A 132 -35.34 2.19 -14.68
CA HIS A 132 -36.48 1.36 -15.03
C HIS A 132 -37.81 2.05 -14.66
N THR A 133 -37.88 2.69 -13.49
CA THR A 133 -39.08 3.44 -13.06
C THR A 133 -39.37 4.62 -13.99
N ALA A 134 -38.33 5.34 -14.41
CA ALA A 134 -38.45 6.45 -15.35
C ALA A 134 -38.87 5.97 -16.74
N GLU A 135 -38.33 4.85 -17.23
CA GLU A 135 -38.72 4.23 -18.51
C GLU A 135 -40.18 3.80 -18.50
N THR A 136 -40.65 3.18 -17.41
CA THR A 136 -42.07 2.79 -17.28
C THR A 136 -42.98 4.02 -17.28
N SER A 137 -42.63 5.06 -16.50
CA SER A 137 -43.45 6.29 -16.46
C SER A 137 -43.46 7.05 -17.79
N LEU A 138 -42.35 7.04 -18.53
CA LEU A 138 -42.29 7.61 -19.88
C LEU A 138 -43.17 6.81 -20.85
N SER A 139 -43.12 5.48 -20.79
CA SER A 139 -43.97 4.60 -21.62
C SER A 139 -45.46 4.85 -21.35
N ASP A 140 -45.85 4.94 -20.08
CA ASP A 140 -47.22 5.27 -19.67
C ASP A 140 -47.66 6.65 -20.19
N HIS A 141 -46.76 7.65 -20.13
CA HIS A 141 -47.04 8.98 -20.64
C HIS A 141 -47.23 8.98 -22.16
N ILE A 142 -46.40 8.24 -22.91
CA ILE A 142 -46.54 8.08 -24.35
C ILE A 142 -47.89 7.42 -24.68
N ALA A 143 -48.25 6.33 -23.99
CA ALA A 143 -49.53 5.67 -24.18
C ALA A 143 -50.72 6.60 -23.89
N ALA A 144 -50.62 7.39 -22.81
CA ALA A 144 -51.63 8.38 -22.46
C ALA A 144 -51.74 9.51 -23.51
N GLN A 145 -50.62 9.96 -24.08
CA GLN A 145 -50.61 10.94 -25.16
C GLN A 145 -51.26 10.37 -26.43
N SER A 146 -50.87 9.16 -26.85
CA SER A 146 -51.48 8.51 -28.02
C SER A 146 -53.00 8.36 -27.87
N ALA A 147 -53.48 7.96 -26.69
CA ALA A 147 -54.91 7.86 -26.41
C ALA A 147 -55.63 9.23 -26.53
N ARG A 148 -54.99 10.31 -26.07
CA ARG A 148 -55.53 11.68 -26.20
C ARG A 148 -55.58 12.12 -27.66
N GLU A 149 -54.55 11.84 -28.44
CA GLU A 149 -54.48 12.17 -29.86
C GLU A 149 -55.55 11.43 -30.67
N GLU A 150 -55.73 10.14 -30.41
CA GLU A 150 -56.80 9.35 -31.03
C GLU A 150 -58.19 9.90 -30.71
N ALA A 151 -58.42 10.30 -29.45
CA ALA A 151 -59.68 10.91 -29.03
C ALA A 151 -59.93 12.25 -29.75
N LEU A 152 -58.90 13.08 -29.91
CA LEU A 152 -58.99 14.34 -30.67
C LEU A 152 -59.29 14.09 -32.14
N LEU A 153 -58.57 13.16 -32.78
CA LEU A 153 -58.80 12.78 -34.18
C LEU A 153 -60.24 12.29 -34.39
N LYS A 154 -60.74 11.44 -33.49
CA LYS A 154 -62.13 10.96 -33.53
C LYS A 154 -63.13 12.10 -33.40
N ARG A 155 -62.88 13.06 -32.50
CA ARG A 155 -63.73 14.24 -32.31
C ARG A 155 -63.74 15.13 -33.55
N ILE A 156 -62.57 15.45 -34.10
CA ILE A 156 -62.43 16.28 -35.31
C ILE A 156 -63.15 15.61 -36.49
N ARG A 157 -62.90 14.32 -36.75
CA ARG A 157 -63.59 13.57 -37.81
C ARG A 157 -65.11 13.61 -37.65
N THR A 158 -65.60 13.47 -36.42
CA THR A 158 -67.03 13.53 -36.13
C THR A 158 -67.60 14.93 -36.38
N GLN A 159 -66.90 15.98 -35.95
CA GLN A 159 -67.29 17.38 -36.20
C GLN A 159 -67.26 17.73 -37.69
N SER A 160 -66.20 17.35 -38.42
CA SER A 160 -66.11 17.56 -39.87
C SER A 160 -67.24 16.84 -40.60
N ARG A 161 -67.56 15.60 -40.24
CA ARG A 161 -68.70 14.87 -40.83
C ARG A 161 -70.01 15.60 -40.56
N ARG A 162 -70.24 16.08 -39.33
CA ARG A 162 -71.43 16.87 -38.98
C ARG A 162 -71.50 18.15 -39.79
N PHE A 163 -70.40 18.89 -39.92
CA PHE A 163 -70.33 20.14 -40.67
C PHE A 163 -70.64 19.92 -42.17
N VAL A 164 -70.07 18.88 -42.77
CA VAL A 164 -70.36 18.51 -44.16
C VAL A 164 -71.82 18.09 -44.33
N SER A 165 -72.35 17.27 -43.41
CA SER A 165 -73.77 16.86 -43.45
C SER A 165 -74.74 18.00 -43.14
N SER A 166 -74.28 19.02 -42.42
CA SER A 166 -75.02 20.24 -42.10
C SER A 166 -74.70 21.35 -43.08
N GLN A 167 -74.31 21.05 -44.33
CA GLN A 167 -74.45 21.99 -45.45
C GLN A 167 -75.96 22.31 -45.65
N GLN A 168 -76.54 22.97 -44.66
CA GLN A 168 -77.51 24.02 -44.87
C GLN A 168 -76.76 25.05 -45.69
N THR A 169 -77.24 25.29 -46.90
CA THR A 169 -76.97 26.51 -47.65
C THR A 169 -77.09 27.68 -46.67
N ILE A 170 -75.95 28.30 -46.33
CA ILE A 170 -75.94 29.50 -45.52
C ILE A 170 -76.65 30.55 -46.37
N ASP A 171 -77.89 30.85 -46.02
CA ASP A 171 -78.65 31.94 -46.60
C ASP A 171 -78.06 33.25 -46.06
N TRP A 172 -77.00 33.73 -46.72
CA TRP A 172 -76.32 34.97 -46.36
C TRP A 172 -77.27 36.17 -46.30
N ALA A 173 -78.45 36.10 -46.92
CA ALA A 173 -79.50 37.11 -46.82
C ALA A 173 -80.19 37.14 -45.43
N LYS A 174 -80.14 36.06 -44.65
CA LYS A 174 -80.69 35.99 -43.28
C LYS A 174 -79.67 36.27 -42.17
N VAL A 175 -78.39 36.35 -42.50
CA VAL A 175 -77.32 36.57 -41.51
C VAL A 175 -77.35 38.00 -40.93
N GLY A 176 -78.07 38.93 -41.56
CA GLY A 176 -78.15 40.32 -41.12
C GLY A 176 -76.78 41.02 -41.19
N ASP A 177 -76.74 42.33 -40.90
CA ASP A 177 -75.49 43.10 -40.92
C ASP A 177 -74.47 42.49 -39.95
N THR A 178 -73.45 41.84 -40.52
CA THR A 178 -72.38 41.16 -39.78
C THR A 178 -71.62 42.12 -38.87
N GLU A 179 -71.53 43.40 -39.24
CA GLU A 179 -70.91 44.45 -38.44
C GLU A 179 -71.62 44.70 -37.10
N GLN A 180 -72.96 44.68 -37.08
CA GLN A 180 -73.73 44.90 -35.84
C GLN A 180 -73.59 43.72 -34.87
N ILE A 181 -73.53 42.50 -35.42
CA ILE A 181 -73.36 41.27 -34.63
C ILE A 181 -71.96 41.24 -34.02
N GLU A 182 -70.93 41.61 -34.78
CA GLU A 182 -69.55 41.70 -34.29
C GLU A 182 -69.40 42.81 -33.24
N GLU A 183 -69.94 44.00 -33.47
CA GLU A 183 -69.93 45.07 -32.46
C GLU A 183 -70.59 44.64 -31.15
N SER A 184 -71.75 44.00 -31.22
CA SER A 184 -72.50 43.54 -30.04
C SER A 184 -71.72 42.47 -29.27
N ARG A 185 -71.03 41.58 -30.00
CA ARG A 185 -70.18 40.53 -29.43
C ARG A 185 -68.91 41.11 -28.80
N TRP A 186 -68.26 42.06 -29.45
CA TRP A 186 -67.12 42.80 -28.91
C TRP A 186 -67.50 43.60 -27.66
N LYS A 187 -68.61 44.33 -27.68
CA LYS A 187 -69.15 45.05 -26.51
C LYS A 187 -69.42 44.10 -25.33
N SER A 188 -69.96 42.91 -25.60
CA SER A 188 -70.22 41.89 -24.58
C SER A 188 -68.93 41.30 -23.98
N LEU A 189 -67.94 41.01 -24.83
CA LEU A 189 -66.61 40.55 -24.38
C LEU A 189 -65.88 41.59 -23.53
N ILE A 190 -65.93 42.86 -23.94
CA ILE A 190 -65.36 43.97 -23.17
C ILE A 190 -66.07 44.10 -21.81
N LYS A 191 -67.40 43.97 -21.77
CA LYS A 191 -68.18 44.01 -20.52
C LYS A 191 -67.83 42.85 -19.58
N ALA A 192 -67.62 41.65 -20.12
CA ALA A 192 -67.23 40.46 -19.36
C ALA A 192 -65.76 40.52 -18.89
N ALA A 193 -64.90 41.21 -19.63
CA ALA A 193 -63.49 41.38 -19.28
C ALA A 193 -63.27 42.43 -18.17
N LYS A 194 -64.09 43.49 -18.12
CA LYS A 194 -63.98 44.60 -17.14
C LYS A 194 -63.77 44.15 -15.67
N PRO A 195 -64.51 43.17 -15.11
CA PRO A 195 -64.28 42.69 -13.75
C PRO A 195 -62.92 42.01 -13.58
N ASN A 196 -62.46 41.24 -14.57
CA ASN A 196 -61.16 40.57 -14.52
C ASN A 196 -60.01 41.55 -14.71
N THR A 197 -60.15 42.54 -15.59
CA THR A 197 -59.17 43.61 -15.76
C THR A 197 -59.02 44.41 -14.46
N LYS A 198 -60.13 44.70 -13.75
CA LYS A 198 -60.09 45.35 -12.44
C LYS A 198 -59.36 44.51 -11.37
N LYS A 199 -59.57 43.18 -11.38
CA LYS A 199 -58.86 42.25 -10.47
C LYS A 199 -57.35 42.21 -10.76
N ILE A 200 -56.97 42.16 -12.04
CA ILE A 200 -55.56 42.16 -12.46
C ILE A 200 -54.88 43.50 -12.09
N LEU A 201 -55.53 44.63 -12.34
CA LEU A 201 -54.99 45.96 -11.99
C LEU A 201 -54.86 46.16 -10.47
N ALA A 202 -55.82 45.66 -9.69
CA ALA A 202 -55.75 45.65 -8.23
C ALA A 202 -54.60 44.76 -7.71
N TYR A 203 -54.39 43.59 -8.33
CA TYR A 203 -53.27 42.69 -8.02
C TYR A 203 -51.90 43.33 -8.34
N LEU A 204 -51.84 44.16 -9.39
CA LEU A 204 -50.65 44.90 -9.80
C LEU A 204 -50.44 46.23 -9.05
N GLY A 205 -51.32 46.59 -8.10
CA GLY A 205 -51.21 47.83 -7.32
C GLY A 205 -51.49 49.12 -8.08
N ILE A 206 -52.03 49.03 -9.31
CA ILE A 206 -52.32 50.18 -10.16
C ILE A 206 -53.74 50.67 -9.86
N GLN A 207 -53.86 51.81 -9.18
CA GLN A 207 -55.14 52.51 -9.03
C GLN A 207 -55.57 53.04 -10.41
N PRO A 208 -56.80 52.74 -10.91
CA PRO A 208 -57.30 53.37 -12.11
C PRO A 208 -57.39 54.87 -11.86
N SER A 209 -56.73 55.68 -12.69
CA SER A 209 -56.83 57.13 -12.60
C SER A 209 -58.30 57.53 -12.70
N ALA A 210 -58.75 58.38 -11.78
CA ALA A 210 -60.11 58.88 -11.78
C ALA A 210 -60.42 59.47 -13.15
N THR A 211 -61.38 58.87 -13.85
CA THR A 211 -61.89 59.41 -15.10
C THR A 211 -62.54 60.75 -14.75
N PRO A 212 -62.18 61.87 -15.41
CA PRO A 212 -62.79 63.15 -15.12
C PRO A 212 -64.29 63.04 -15.41
N SER A 213 -65.09 63.23 -14.37
CA SER A 213 -66.53 63.34 -14.45
C SER A 213 -66.88 64.54 -15.31
N SER A 214 -67.12 64.32 -16.61
CA SER A 214 -67.76 65.30 -17.47
C SER A 214 -69.26 65.30 -17.16
N SER A 215 -69.65 66.03 -16.12
CA SER A 215 -71.02 66.51 -15.97
C SER A 215 -71.21 67.65 -16.98
N LYS A 216 -71.87 67.36 -18.10
CA LYS A 216 -72.50 68.42 -18.91
C LYS A 216 -73.77 68.87 -18.17
N PRO A 217 -73.95 70.18 -17.89
CA PRO A 217 -75.26 70.68 -17.50
C PRO A 217 -76.17 70.69 -18.73
N GLU A 218 -77.42 70.29 -18.54
CA GLU A 218 -78.51 70.54 -19.49
C GLU A 218 -78.66 72.05 -19.72
N VAL A 219 -78.61 72.46 -21.00
CA VAL A 219 -79.26 73.65 -21.55
C VAL A 219 -79.77 73.29 -22.94
#